data_AF-A0A1C6T5E4-F1
#
_entry.id   AF-A0A1C6T5E4-F1
#
_cell.length_a   1.000
_cell.length_b   1.000
_cell.length_c   1.000
_cell.angle_alpha   90.00
_cell.angle_beta   90.00
_cell.angle_gamma   90.00
#
_symmetry.space_group_name_H-M   'P 1'
#
loop_
_entity.id
_entity.type
_entity.pdbx_description
1 polymer ?
#
loop_
_entity_poly.entity_id
_entity_poly.type
_entity_poly.pdbx_seq_one_letter_code
_entity_poly.pdbx_strand_id
1 'polypeptide(L)'
;MADLEVVLGFKLSPERTGKEMFLGGDDRGHAWLTWEPEDWEPFQSHPFTLDIATSEPEVPYVTSLFERLAGLGRYRVILLLDHACVRSTHFPCEEW
;
A
#
# COMPACT_ATOMS: atom_id res chain seq x y z
N MET A 1 5.50 -5.94 -8.74
CA MET A 1 4.13 -6.37 -9.12
C MET A 1 3.92 -7.82 -8.73
N ALA A 2 4.57 -8.81 -9.35
CA ALA A 2 4.40 -10.22 -8.97
C ALA A 2 4.71 -10.53 -7.49
N ASP A 3 5.71 -9.88 -6.93
CA ASP A 3 6.07 -9.95 -5.50
C ASP A 3 5.01 -9.31 -4.59
N LEU A 4 4.48 -8.16 -5.01
CA LEU A 4 3.42 -7.44 -4.30
C LEU A 4 2.13 -8.29 -4.27
N GLU A 5 1.74 -8.89 -5.40
CA GLU A 5 0.58 -9.78 -5.49
C GLU A 5 0.72 -11.03 -4.62
N VAL A 6 1.95 -11.57 -4.48
CA VAL A 6 2.23 -12.69 -3.56
C VAL A 6 2.04 -12.27 -2.10
N VAL A 7 2.48 -11.07 -1.72
CA VAL A 7 2.31 -10.55 -0.36
C VAL A 7 0.84 -10.23 -0.06
N LEU A 8 0.12 -9.66 -1.02
CA LEU A 8 -1.31 -9.34 -0.92
C LEU A 8 -2.19 -10.59 -0.94
N GLY A 9 -1.77 -11.65 -1.62
CA GLY A 9 -2.55 -12.89 -1.79
C GLY A 9 -3.58 -12.84 -2.93
N PHE A 10 -3.67 -11.72 -3.65
CA PHE A 10 -4.56 -11.51 -4.79
C PHE A 10 -3.85 -10.71 -5.89
N LYS A 11 -4.44 -10.74 -7.10
CA LYS A 11 -3.88 -10.05 -8.27
C LYS A 11 -4.31 -8.59 -8.31
N LEU A 12 -3.41 -7.74 -8.80
CA LEU A 12 -3.68 -6.34 -9.11
C LEU A 12 -3.88 -6.20 -10.63
N SER A 13 -4.96 -5.54 -11.02
CA SER A 13 -5.30 -5.28 -12.43
C SER A 13 -5.32 -3.79 -12.70
N PRO A 14 -4.84 -3.33 -13.87
CA PRO A 14 -4.85 -1.91 -14.20
C PRO A 14 -6.28 -1.37 -14.24
N GLU A 15 -6.50 -0.21 -13.63
CA GLU A 15 -7.77 0.50 -13.69
C GLU A 15 -7.97 1.14 -15.07
N ARG A 16 -9.18 1.06 -15.61
CA ARG A 16 -9.50 1.52 -16.98
C ARG A 16 -9.68 3.04 -17.12
N THR A 17 -9.46 3.80 -16.05
CA THR A 17 -9.83 5.22 -15.94
C THR A 17 -8.73 6.19 -16.37
N GLY A 18 -7.59 5.69 -16.86
CA GLY A 18 -6.53 6.52 -17.47
C GLY A 18 -5.51 7.12 -16.49
N LYS A 19 -5.64 6.85 -15.19
CA LYS A 19 -4.53 6.99 -14.23
C LYS A 19 -3.73 5.68 -14.22
N GLU A 20 -2.42 5.74 -13.99
CA GLU A 20 -1.59 4.57 -13.72
C GLU A 20 -1.91 4.03 -12.31
N MET A 21 -3.09 3.41 -12.21
CA MET A 21 -3.63 2.83 -10.99
C MET A 21 -3.87 1.34 -11.22
N PHE A 22 -3.56 0.52 -10.22
CA PHE A 22 -3.86 -0.91 -10.21
C PHE A 22 -4.73 -1.23 -8.99
N LEU A 23 -5.75 -2.04 -9.21
CA LEU A 23 -6.74 -2.43 -8.21
C LEU A 23 -6.77 -3.94 -8.06
N GLY A 24 -6.94 -4.42 -6.84
CA GLY A 24 -7.21 -5.83 -6.58
C GLY A 24 -7.81 -6.04 -5.21
N GLY A 25 -8.44 -7.20 -5.01
CA GLY A 25 -8.99 -7.56 -3.72
C GLY A 25 -9.65 -8.93 -3.74
N ASP A 26 -9.94 -9.42 -2.54
CA ASP A 26 -10.68 -10.63 -2.24
C ASP A 26 -11.58 -10.40 -1.01
N ASP A 27 -12.10 -11.47 -0.42
CA ASP A 27 -12.97 -11.40 0.76
C ASP A 27 -12.27 -10.81 2.01
N ARG A 28 -10.93 -10.71 2.01
CA ARG A 28 -10.10 -10.24 3.14
C ARG A 28 -9.71 -8.77 3.02
N GLY A 29 -9.76 -8.21 1.82
CA GLY A 29 -9.38 -6.83 1.61
C GLY A 29 -9.23 -6.42 0.15
N HIS A 30 -8.92 -5.14 -0.02
CA HIS A 30 -8.73 -4.47 -1.28
C HIS A 30 -7.45 -3.65 -1.22
N ALA A 31 -6.77 -3.51 -2.35
CA ALA A 31 -5.60 -2.67 -2.49
C ALA A 31 -5.68 -1.81 -3.75
N TRP A 32 -5.15 -0.59 -3.63
CA TRP A 32 -5.00 0.40 -4.68
C TRP A 32 -3.53 0.77 -4.77
N LEU A 33 -2.91 0.53 -5.91
CA LEU A 33 -1.54 0.94 -6.19
C LEU A 33 -1.58 2.09 -7.19
N THR A 34 -1.13 3.26 -6.79
CA THR A 34 -1.09 4.47 -7.63
C THR A 34 0.35 4.81 -7.95
N TRP A 35 0.66 5.07 -9.22
CA TRP A 35 1.93 5.66 -9.62
C TRP A 35 1.84 7.19 -9.58
N GLU A 36 2.71 7.82 -8.79
CA GLU A 36 2.78 9.25 -8.54
C GLU A 36 4.23 9.74 -8.76
N PRO A 37 4.64 10.02 -10.01
CA PRO A 37 6.02 10.31 -10.38
C PRO A 37 6.43 11.76 -10.11
N GLU A 38 6.00 12.35 -8.99
CA GLU A 38 6.35 13.74 -8.68
C GLU A 38 7.87 13.90 -8.44
N ASP A 39 8.43 15.05 -8.83
CA ASP A 39 9.88 15.28 -8.88
C ASP A 39 10.50 15.67 -7.52
N TRP A 40 9.75 15.62 -6.42
CA TRP A 40 10.21 15.97 -5.08
C TRP A 40 10.27 14.74 -4.18
N GLU A 41 11.22 14.71 -3.23
CA GLU A 41 11.25 13.62 -2.26
C GLU A 41 10.05 13.74 -1.32
N PRO A 42 9.17 12.72 -1.27
CA PRO A 42 9.60 11.33 -1.46
C PRO A 42 9.17 10.59 -2.73
N PHE A 43 8.50 11.28 -3.65
CA PHE A 43 7.98 10.83 -4.96
C PHE A 43 9.07 10.35 -5.90
N GLN A 44 10.20 11.02 -5.87
CA GLN A 44 11.34 10.67 -6.70
C GLN A 44 11.94 9.28 -6.39
N SER A 45 12.09 8.92 -5.11
CA SER A 45 12.74 7.66 -4.72
C SER A 45 11.80 6.45 -4.72
N HIS A 46 10.50 6.66 -4.48
CA HIS A 46 9.51 5.58 -4.38
C HIS A 46 8.19 6.01 -5.03
N PRO A 47 8.06 6.00 -6.37
CA PRO A 47 6.96 6.65 -7.08
C PRO A 47 5.62 5.89 -7.00
N PHE A 48 5.49 4.93 -6.08
CA PHE A 48 4.30 4.12 -5.90
C PHE A 48 3.73 4.27 -4.50
N THR A 49 2.45 4.62 -4.45
CA THR A 49 1.62 4.65 -3.23
C THR A 49 0.73 3.42 -3.21
N LEU A 50 0.74 2.66 -2.11
CA LEU A 50 -0.09 1.47 -1.92
C LEU A 50 -1.06 1.70 -0.76
N ASP A 51 -2.34 1.84 -1.08
CA ASP A 51 -3.43 1.91 -0.12
C ASP A 51 -4.07 0.53 0.06
N ILE A 52 -4.40 0.16 1.29
CA ILE A 52 -5.01 -1.14 1.62
C ILE A 52 -6.18 -0.93 2.56
N ALA A 53 -7.32 -1.50 2.19
CA ALA A 53 -8.48 -1.64 3.06
C ALA A 53 -8.68 -3.13 3.38
N THR A 54 -8.91 -3.48 4.63
CA THR A 54 -9.13 -4.88 5.04
C THR A 54 -10.47 -5.04 5.76
N SER A 55 -11.11 -6.18 5.52
CA SER A 55 -12.29 -6.66 6.27
C SER A 55 -11.91 -7.46 7.51
N GLU A 56 -10.61 -7.75 7.70
CA GLU A 56 -10.03 -8.42 8.86
C GLU A 56 -9.30 -7.39 9.73
N PRO A 57 -10.01 -6.67 10.64
CA PRO A 57 -9.43 -5.60 11.44
C PRO A 57 -8.48 -6.10 12.54
N GLU A 58 -8.16 -7.39 12.56
CA GLU A 58 -7.25 -7.94 13.55
C GLU A 58 -5.86 -7.33 13.37
N VAL A 59 -5.47 -6.48 14.33
CA VAL A 59 -4.19 -5.78 14.37
C VAL A 59 -2.98 -6.69 14.04
N PRO A 60 -2.90 -7.97 14.49
CA PRO A 60 -1.81 -8.86 14.10
C PRO A 60 -1.70 -9.14 12.60
N TYR A 61 -2.83 -9.35 11.90
CA TYR A 61 -2.84 -9.60 10.46
C TYR A 61 -2.32 -8.38 9.71
N VAL A 62 -2.88 -7.22 10.03
CA VAL A 62 -2.56 -5.95 9.39
C VAL A 62 -1.10 -5.55 9.64
N THR A 63 -0.59 -5.79 10.84
CA THR A 63 0.82 -5.58 11.21
C THR A 63 1.75 -6.49 10.39
N SER A 64 1.42 -7.78 10.28
CA SER A 64 2.19 -8.75 9.49
C SER A 64 2.15 -8.43 7.99
N LEU A 65 1.01 -7.96 7.47
CA LEU A 65 0.90 -7.50 6.09
C LEU A 65 1.79 -6.28 5.85
N PHE A 66 1.75 -5.28 6.74
CA PHE A 66 2.62 -4.11 6.66
C PHE A 66 4.09 -4.50 6.63
N GLU A 67 4.55 -5.36 7.53
CA GLU A 67 5.96 -5.78 7.61
C GLU A 67 6.43 -6.51 6.34
N ARG A 68 5.59 -7.37 5.78
CA ARG A 68 5.89 -8.06 4.51
C ARG A 68 5.96 -7.09 3.34
N LEU A 69 5.07 -6.10 3.28
CA LEU A 69 5.06 -5.07 2.23
C LEU A 69 6.26 -4.13 2.37
N ALA A 70 6.57 -3.68 3.59
CA ALA A 70 7.74 -2.87 3.89
C ALA A 70 9.04 -3.60 3.51
N GLY A 71 9.10 -4.91 3.76
CA GLY A 71 10.22 -5.78 3.39
C GLY A 71 10.50 -5.85 1.88
N LEU A 72 9.55 -5.46 1.02
CA LEU A 72 9.79 -5.37 -0.43
C LEU A 72 10.72 -4.20 -0.80
N GLY A 73 10.83 -3.18 0.06
CA GLY A 73 11.77 -2.05 -0.09
C GLY A 73 11.58 -1.19 -1.34
N ARG A 74 10.45 -1.34 -2.05
CA ARG A 74 10.16 -0.65 -3.33
C ARG A 74 8.90 0.20 -3.30
N TYR A 75 8.11 0.09 -2.23
CA TYR A 75 6.80 0.71 -2.09
C TYR A 75 6.81 1.58 -0.86
N ARG A 76 6.13 2.74 -0.92
CA ARG A 76 5.74 3.43 0.30
C ARG A 76 4.51 2.75 0.85
N VAL A 77 4.64 2.29 2.08
CA VAL A 77 3.55 1.64 2.81
C VAL A 77 3.19 2.53 3.98
N ILE A 78 1.92 2.93 4.02
CA ILE A 78 1.30 3.65 5.12
C ILE A 78 0.13 2.79 5.59
N LEU A 79 0.11 2.48 6.89
CA LEU A 79 -1.01 1.80 7.52
C LEU A 79 -1.90 2.83 8.18
N LEU A 80 -3.14 2.92 7.71
CA LEU A 80 -4.19 3.74 8.29
C LEU A 80 -5.20 2.87 9.05
N LEU A 81 -5.56 3.27 10.27
CA LEU A 81 -6.72 2.74 11.01
C LEU A 81 -7.62 3.92 11.35
N ASP A 82 -8.90 3.84 10.99
CA ASP A 82 -9.87 4.94 11.19
C ASP A 82 -9.37 6.31 10.69
N HIS A 83 -8.69 6.31 9.53
CA HIS A 83 -8.10 7.50 8.89
C HIS A 83 -6.89 8.11 9.62
N ALA A 84 -6.42 7.49 10.70
CA ALA A 84 -5.19 7.88 11.39
C ALA A 84 -4.01 7.01 10.95
N CYS A 85 -2.85 7.64 10.72
CA CYS A 85 -1.60 6.91 10.51
C CYS A 85 -1.21 6.15 11.77
N VAL A 86 -0.97 4.85 11.62
CA VAL A 86 -0.52 3.96 12.71
C VAL A 86 0.89 3.47 12.48
N ARG A 87 1.27 3.23 11.22
CA ARG A 87 2.65 2.93 10.80
C ARG A 87 2.93 3.51 9.43
N SER A 88 4.16 3.94 9.21
CA SER A 88 4.63 4.37 7.90
C SER A 88 6.09 3.96 7.73
N THR A 89 6.44 3.57 6.50
CA THR A 89 7.83 3.26 6.11
C THR A 89 8.64 4.51 5.80
N HIS A 90 7.99 5.68 5.78
CA HIS A 90 8.53 6.86 5.13
C HIS A 90 8.69 8.06 6.07
N PHE A 91 7.73 8.27 6.96
CA PHE A 91 7.76 9.34 7.96
C PHE A 91 7.19 8.82 9.28
N PRO A 92 7.55 9.41 10.43
CA PRO A 92 6.88 9.13 11.70
C PRO A 92 5.40 9.52 11.61
N CYS A 93 4.47 8.66 12.03
CA CYS A 93 3.03 8.95 11.93
C CYS A 93 2.59 10.21 12.72
N GLU A 94 3.42 10.71 13.63
CA GLU A 94 3.24 11.98 14.32
C GLU A 94 3.27 13.19 13.38
N GLU A 95 3.81 13.03 12.17
CA GLU A 95 3.89 14.06 11.12
C GLU A 95 2.74 13.96 10.09
N TRP A 96 1.74 13.09 10.32
CA TRP A 96 0.56 12.88 9.46
C TRP A 96 -0.50 13.97 9.58
#